data_AF-A0A7J2XAI1-F1
#
_entry.id   AF-A0A7J2XAI1-F1
#
_cell.length_a   1.000
_cell.length_b   1.000
_cell.length_c   1.000
_cell.angle_alpha   90.00
_cell.angle_beta   90.00
_cell.angle_gamma   90.00
#
_symmetry.space_group_name_H-M   'P 1'
#
loop_
_entity.id
_entity.type
_entity.pdbx_description
1 polymer ?
#
loop_
_entity_poly.entity_id
_entity_poly.type
_entity_poly.pdbx_seq_one_letter_code
_entity_poly.pdbx_strand_id
1 'polypeptide(L)' 'MDSRIWEHPILDFKRGRRVRFFFNGKEVYGYENESIASALVANGIH' A
#
# COMPACT_ATOMS: atom_id res chain seq x y z
N MET A 1 1.35 -7.94 8.36
CA MET A 1 0.55 -8.76 7.41
C MET A 1 -0.01 -7.81 6.38
N ASP A 2 0.29 -8.05 5.10
CA ASP A 2 -0.17 -7.22 4.00
C ASP A 2 -1.70 -7.40 3.86
N SER A 3 -2.47 -6.40 4.29
CA SER A 3 -3.96 -6.45 4.31
C SER A 3 -4.57 -6.04 2.97
N ARG A 4 -3.81 -6.12 1.89
CA ARG A 4 -4.21 -5.68 0.56
C ARG A 4 -4.95 -6.81 -0.16
N ILE A 5 -6.02 -6.43 -0.85
CA ILE A 5 -6.67 -7.32 -1.81
C ILE A 5 -5.82 -7.30 -3.09
N TRP A 6 -5.44 -8.49 -3.55
CA TRP A 6 -4.62 -8.69 -4.74
C TRP A 6 -5.43 -9.19 -5.94
N GLU A 7 -6.49 -9.96 -5.70
CA GLU A 7 -7.37 -10.48 -6.74
C GLU A 7 -8.84 -10.13 -6.45
N HIS A 8 -9.58 -9.80 -7.51
CA HIS A 8 -11.03 -9.70 -7.48
C HIS A 8 -11.61 -10.16 -8.83
N PRO A 9 -12.67 -10.99 -8.85
CA PRO A 9 -13.13 -11.70 -10.05
C PRO A 9 -13.63 -10.80 -11.20
N ILE A 10 -13.85 -9.51 -10.95
CA ILE A 10 -14.33 -8.53 -11.94
C ILE A 10 -13.50 -7.24 -11.97
N LEU A 11 -12.49 -7.09 -11.10
CA LEU A 11 -11.72 -5.84 -10.98
C LEU A 11 -10.23 -6.14 -11.00
N ASP A 12 -9.52 -5.57 -11.98
CA ASP A 12 -8.07 -5.70 -12.11
C ASP A 12 -7.37 -4.60 -11.30
N PHE A 13 -6.58 -5.00 -10.30
CA PHE A 13 -5.82 -4.07 -9.47
C PHE A 13 -4.47 -3.75 -10.10
N LYS A 14 -4.43 -2.75 -10.99
CA LYS A 14 -3.17 -2.20 -11.50
C LYS A 14 -2.53 -1.26 -10.47
N ARG A 15 -1.86 -1.84 -9.49
CA ARG A 15 -1.01 -1.07 -8.57
C ARG A 15 0.13 -0.47 -9.39
N GLY A 16 0.29 0.86 -9.30
CA GLY A 16 1.31 1.59 -10.04
C GLY A 16 2.72 1.30 -9.53
N ARG A 17 3.67 2.22 -9.73
CA ARG A 17 5.05 1.99 -9.26
C ARG A 17 5.06 1.92 -7.73
N ARG A 18 5.98 1.12 -7.20
CA ARG A 18 6.24 1.07 -5.76
C ARG A 18 7.00 2.33 -5.36
N VAL A 19 6.42 3.11 -4.44
CA VAL A 19 7.01 4.33 -3.92
C VAL A 19 7.49 4.08 -2.49
N ARG A 20 8.71 4.49 -2.16
CA ARG A 20 9.20 4.52 -0.78
C ARG A 20 8.99 5.90 -0.19
N PHE A 21 8.54 5.96 1.05
CA PHE A 21 8.43 7.20 1.81
C PHE A 21 8.75 6.93 3.28
N PHE A 22 9.02 7.99 4.04
CA PHE A 22 9.29 7.90 5.46
C PHE A 22 8.05 8.32 6.25
N PHE A 23 7.63 7.46 7.18
CA PHE A 23 6.57 7.78 8.14
C PHE A 23 7.08 7.56 9.55
N ASN A 24 7.05 8.61 10.37
CA ASN A 24 7.52 8.58 11.76
C ASN A 24 8.96 8.04 11.92
N GLY A 25 9.86 8.42 11.00
CA GLY A 25 11.25 7.96 10.96
C GLY A 25 11.45 6.52 10.46
N LYS A 26 10.39 5.81 10.07
CA LYS A 26 10.46 4.45 9.50
C LYS A 26 10.26 4.49 7.99
N GLU A 27 11.00 3.65 7.27
CA GLU A 27 10.80 3.44 5.83
C GLU A 27 9.53 2.62 5.59
N VAL A 28 8.64 3.16 4.76
CA VAL A 28 7.36 2.55 4.39
C VAL A 28 7.28 2.47 2.87
N TYR A 29 6.67 1.40 2.36
CA TYR A 29 6.42 1.21 0.94
C TYR A 29 4.93 1.27 0.62
N GLY A 30 4.58 2.11 -0.35
CA GLY A 30 3.25 2.24 -0.94
C GLY A 30 3.29 2.06 -2.46
N TYR A 31 2.13 2.19 -3.09
CA TYR A 31 2.01 2.18 -4.55
C TYR A 31 1.50 3.54 -5.07
N GLU A 32 1.87 3.93 -6.28
CA GLU A 32 1.30 5.12 -6.92
C GLU A 32 -0.23 4.98 -7.06
N ASN A 33 -0.95 6.09 -6.81
CA ASN A 33 -2.41 6.17 -6.71
C ASN A 33 -3.03 5.41 -5.51
N GLU A 34 -2.23 4.89 -4.58
CA GLU A 34 -2.69 4.35 -3.30
C GLU A 34 -2.68 5.45 -2.22
N SER A 35 -3.67 5.46 -1.32
CA SER A 35 -3.67 6.41 -0.19
C SER A 35 -2.60 6.06 0.84
N ILE A 36 -2.00 7.08 1.47
CA ILE A 36 -0.98 6.92 2.52
C ILE A 36 -1.52 6.06 3.68
N ALA A 37 -2.77 6.28 4.10
CA ALA A 37 -3.41 5.48 5.15
C ALA A 37 -3.48 3.97 4.78
N SER A 38 -3.81 3.65 3.53
CA SER A 38 -3.83 2.26 3.04
C SER A 38 -2.44 1.64 3.03
N ALA A 39 -1.41 2.41 2.64
CA ALA A 39 -0.02 1.96 2.70
C ALA A 39 0.42 1.69 4.14
N LEU A 40 0.05 2.54 5.10
CA LEU A 40 0.37 2.34 6.53
C LEU A 40 -0.30 1.09 7.10
N VAL A 41 -1.59 0.91 6.85
CA VAL A 41 -2.34 -0.28 7.28
C VAL A 41 -1.77 -1.55 6.66
N ALA A 42 -1.39 -1.53 5.37
CA ALA A 42 -0.72 -2.65 4.72
C ALA A 42 0.65 -2.99 5.34
N ASN A 43 1.35 -1.98 5.86
CA ASN A 43 2.60 -2.15 6.62
C ASN A 43 2.36 -2.51 8.11
N GLY A 44 1.11 -2.74 8.52
CA GLY A 44 0.75 -3.15 9.88
C GLY A 44 0.75 -2.02 10.91
N ILE A 45 0.62 -0.76 10.46
CA ILE A 45 0.52 0.43 11.31
C ILE A 45 -0.96 0.80 11.41
N HIS A 46 -1.52 0.78 12.62
CA HIS A 46 -2.90 1.18 12.94
C HIS A 46 -2.90 2.24 14.05
#